data_AF-A0AA39HVA8-F1
#
_entry.id   AF-A0AA39HVA8-F1
#
_cell.length_a   1.000
_cell.length_b   1.000
_cell.length_c   1.000
_cell.angle_alpha   90.00
_cell.angle_beta   90.00
_cell.angle_gamma   90.00
#
_symmetry.space_group_name_H-M   'P 1'
#
loop_
_entity.id
_entity.type
_entity.pdbx_description
1 polymer ?
#
loop_
_entity_poly.entity_id
_entity_poly.type
_entity_poly.pdbx_seq_one_letter_code
_entity_poly.pdbx_strand_id
1 'polypeptide(L)'
;MLIRLLLLCLPVGAALPYETIVEGAKRCCRPEPEMQRCCVKKIQNGSARVGCPAPEWHLVGACLEKFFWNTTAIERHAYKCCGLLHSSRCRRSCSFTFRAPGESPEVRNQFSPAGSCRDPEELVDDCRKDSLVARHRCFGHCVQLRLSNPPDFHFDPLQHCPGLDPATVNGCVGPANLLGAFY
;
A
#
# COMPACT_ATOMS: atom_id res chain seq x y z
N MET A 1 7.56 -37.56 -31.51
CA MET A 1 7.22 -36.11 -31.49
C MET A 1 7.19 -35.64 -30.04
N LEU A 2 8.27 -35.05 -29.53
CA LEU A 2 8.29 -34.39 -28.22
C LEU A 2 7.87 -32.93 -28.41
N ILE A 3 6.64 -32.59 -28.02
CA ILE A 3 6.21 -31.19 -27.93
C ILE A 3 6.86 -30.62 -26.67
N ARG A 4 7.91 -29.80 -26.86
CA ARG A 4 8.50 -28.96 -25.83
C ARG A 4 7.46 -27.92 -25.42
N LEU A 5 6.77 -28.13 -24.29
CA LEU A 5 6.12 -27.06 -23.54
C LEU A 5 7.20 -26.15 -22.95
N LEU A 6 7.65 -25.17 -23.72
CA LEU A 6 8.27 -23.96 -23.18
C LEU A 6 7.14 -23.13 -22.56
N LEU A 7 6.77 -23.48 -21.32
CA LEU A 7 6.11 -22.55 -20.41
C LEU A 7 7.08 -21.38 -20.24
N LEU A 8 6.82 -20.30 -20.96
CA LEU A 8 7.40 -18.99 -20.73
C LEU A 8 7.13 -18.64 -19.26
N CYS A 9 8.11 -18.90 -18.40
CA CYS A 9 8.27 -18.21 -17.14
C CYS A 9 8.51 -16.74 -17.48
N LEU A 10 7.45 -16.01 -17.86
CA LEU A 10 7.48 -14.55 -17.87
C LEU A 10 7.79 -14.15 -16.43
N PRO A 11 8.94 -13.52 -16.15
CA PRO A 11 9.24 -13.05 -14.82
C PRO A 11 8.15 -12.03 -14.47
N VAL A 12 7.28 -12.41 -13.53
CA VAL A 12 6.28 -11.48 -13.01
C VAL A 12 7.06 -10.35 -12.33
N GLY A 13 6.94 -9.14 -12.85
CA GLY A 13 7.68 -7.98 -12.35
C GLY A 13 9.09 -7.83 -12.91
N ALA A 14 9.28 -7.96 -14.23
CA ALA A 14 10.53 -7.52 -14.86
C ALA A 14 10.81 -6.05 -14.48
N ALA A 15 12.03 -5.78 -14.00
CA ALA A 15 12.43 -4.43 -13.64
C ALA A 15 12.33 -3.49 -14.86
N LEU A 16 11.88 -2.25 -14.63
CA LEU A 16 11.80 -1.24 -15.68
C LEU A 16 13.19 -0.99 -16.29
N PRO A 17 13.31 -0.89 -17.63
CA PRO A 17 14.55 -0.47 -18.28
C PRO A 17 15.02 0.90 -17.77
N TYR A 18 16.34 1.10 -17.70
CA TYR A 18 16.91 2.34 -17.18
C TYR A 18 16.46 3.56 -17.99
N GLU A 19 16.41 3.42 -19.31
CA GLU A 19 15.99 4.46 -20.25
C GLU A 19 14.53 4.88 -19.99
N THR A 20 13.66 3.91 -19.72
CA THR A 20 12.26 4.16 -19.35
C THR A 20 12.19 4.94 -18.04
N ILE A 21 12.98 4.56 -17.03
CA ILE A 21 13.04 5.26 -15.74
C ILE A 21 13.50 6.71 -15.92
N VAL A 22 14.53 6.94 -16.73
CA VAL A 22 15.04 8.28 -17.03
C VAL A 22 13.97 9.13 -17.73
N GLU A 23 13.25 8.56 -18.69
CA GLU A 23 12.19 9.28 -19.40
C GLU A 23 11.01 9.63 -18.48
N GLY A 24 10.59 8.69 -17.63
CA GLY A 24 9.59 8.96 -16.60
C GLY A 24 10.04 10.07 -15.64
N ALA A 25 11.32 10.08 -15.27
CA ALA A 25 11.88 11.10 -14.39
C ALA A 25 11.84 12.50 -15.02
N LYS A 26 12.21 12.62 -16.30
CA LYS A 26 12.13 13.89 -17.05
C LYS A 26 10.70 14.43 -17.12
N ARG A 27 9.71 13.53 -17.24
CA ARG A 27 8.31 13.91 -17.41
C ARG A 27 7.62 14.29 -16.10
N CYS A 28 7.95 13.61 -15.01
CA CYS A 28 7.18 13.67 -13.76
C CYS A 28 7.92 14.34 -12.60
N CYS A 29 9.25 14.43 -12.64
CA CYS A 29 10.04 15.00 -11.55
C CYS A 29 10.49 16.42 -11.93
N ARG A 30 10.84 17.22 -10.93
CA ARG A 30 11.31 18.59 -11.17
C ARG A 30 12.61 18.57 -12.02
N PRO A 31 12.83 19.58 -12.89
CA PRO A 31 13.88 19.54 -13.90
C PRO A 31 15.31 19.70 -13.34
N GLU A 32 15.48 20.11 -12.07
CA GLU A 32 16.80 20.31 -11.48
C GLU A 32 17.62 19.01 -11.52
N PRO A 33 18.91 19.04 -11.92
CA PRO A 33 19.71 17.83 -12.09
C PRO A 33 19.83 16.95 -10.85
N GLU A 34 19.84 17.56 -9.65
CA GLU A 34 19.82 16.84 -8.38
C GLU A 34 18.50 16.11 -8.13
N MET A 35 17.37 16.73 -8.49
CA MET A 35 16.04 16.14 -8.36
C MET A 35 15.83 15.02 -9.36
N GLN A 36 16.27 15.21 -10.61
CA GLN A 36 16.26 14.19 -11.64
C GLN A 36 17.08 12.96 -11.23
N ARG A 37 18.34 13.16 -10.79
CA ARG A 37 19.20 12.07 -10.30
C ARG A 37 18.58 11.35 -9.09
N CYS A 38 18.01 12.12 -8.15
CA CYS A 38 17.33 11.53 -7.01
C CYS A 38 16.11 10.71 -7.44
N CYS A 39 15.33 11.20 -8.40
CA CYS A 39 14.13 10.52 -8.91
C CYS A 39 14.47 9.17 -9.55
N VAL A 40 15.45 9.16 -10.45
CA VAL A 40 15.95 7.93 -11.08
C VAL A 40 16.45 6.95 -10.03
N LYS A 41 17.32 7.40 -9.11
CA LYS A 41 17.85 6.56 -8.03
C LYS A 41 16.74 6.01 -7.12
N LYS A 42 15.72 6.81 -6.83
CA LYS A 42 14.58 6.40 -6.01
C LYS A 42 13.82 5.30 -6.74
N ILE A 43 13.47 5.46 -8.01
CA ILE A 43 12.73 4.44 -8.78
C ILE A 43 13.52 3.13 -8.88
N GLN A 44 14.82 3.18 -9.20
CA GLN A 44 15.69 1.99 -9.30
C GLN A 44 15.80 1.19 -7.98
N ASN A 45 15.72 1.87 -6.84
CA ASN A 45 15.90 1.26 -5.52
C ASN A 45 14.57 0.95 -4.81
N GLY A 46 13.46 0.82 -5.54
CA GLY A 46 12.16 0.48 -4.96
C GLY A 46 11.47 1.64 -4.24
N SER A 47 11.84 2.87 -4.56
CA SER A 47 11.20 4.17 -4.30
C SER A 47 10.87 4.61 -2.87
N ALA A 48 10.55 3.71 -1.94
CA ALA A 48 10.07 4.11 -0.62
C ALA A 48 11.20 4.30 0.42
N ARG A 49 12.41 3.79 0.12
CA ARG A 49 13.57 3.83 1.04
C ARG A 49 14.49 5.02 0.84
N VAL A 50 14.43 5.67 -0.33
CA VAL A 50 15.30 6.80 -0.68
C VAL A 50 14.57 8.11 -0.42
N GLY A 51 15.06 8.90 0.52
CA GLY A 51 14.58 10.27 0.73
C GLY A 51 15.04 11.17 -0.42
N CYS A 52 14.11 11.86 -1.05
CA CYS A 52 14.42 12.96 -1.96
C CYS A 52 13.73 14.22 -1.43
N PRO A 53 14.24 15.42 -1.75
CA PRO A 53 13.72 16.67 -1.24
C PRO A 53 12.19 16.79 -1.39
N ALA A 54 11.56 17.38 -0.38
CA ALA A 54 10.13 17.61 -0.30
C ALA A 54 9.64 18.62 -1.38
N PRO A 55 8.34 18.62 -1.74
CA PRO A 55 7.24 17.94 -1.04
C PRO A 55 6.40 16.91 -1.82
N GLU A 56 6.61 16.67 -3.11
CA GLU A 56 5.51 16.11 -3.93
C GLU A 56 5.61 14.64 -4.32
N TRP A 57 6.23 13.78 -3.50
CA TRP A 57 6.41 12.37 -3.89
C TRP A 57 5.14 11.57 -4.15
N HIS A 58 4.01 11.98 -3.57
CA HIS A 58 2.72 11.39 -3.91
C HIS A 58 2.29 11.77 -5.33
N LEU A 59 2.43 13.05 -5.73
CA LEU A 59 2.09 13.53 -7.06
C LEU A 59 3.06 13.00 -8.12
N VAL A 60 4.37 13.09 -7.84
CA VAL A 60 5.42 12.51 -8.68
C VAL A 60 5.22 11.01 -8.83
N GLY A 61 4.92 10.31 -7.72
CA GLY A 61 4.62 8.88 -7.72
C GLY A 61 3.42 8.53 -8.59
N ALA A 62 2.31 9.26 -8.47
CA ALA A 62 1.12 9.06 -9.30
C ALA A 62 1.40 9.32 -10.79
N CYS A 63 2.13 10.38 -11.12
CA CYS A 63 2.55 10.67 -12.49
C CYS A 63 3.40 9.53 -13.08
N LEU A 64 4.41 9.08 -12.32
CA LEU A 64 5.30 7.99 -12.74
C LEU A 64 4.54 6.67 -12.90
N GLU A 65 3.66 6.34 -11.96
CA GLU A 65 2.81 5.14 -12.04
C GLU A 65 1.96 5.17 -13.31
N LYS A 66 1.32 6.30 -13.61
CA LYS A 66 0.53 6.48 -14.83
C LYS A 66 1.38 6.37 -16.08
N PHE A 67 2.60 6.90 -16.06
CA PHE A 67 3.53 6.81 -17.19
C PHE A 67 4.01 5.37 -17.44
N PHE A 68 4.39 4.63 -16.40
CA PHE A 68 4.94 3.28 -16.56
C PHE A 68 3.87 2.20 -16.81
N TRP A 69 2.72 2.32 -16.14
CA TRP A 69 1.74 1.23 -16.04
C TRP A 69 0.32 1.63 -16.42
N ASN A 70 0.06 2.91 -16.65
CA ASN A 70 -1.29 3.44 -16.85
C ASN A 70 -2.26 3.06 -15.70
N THR A 71 -1.76 3.01 -14.47
CA THR A 71 -2.56 2.75 -13.25
C THR A 71 -2.56 3.95 -12.29
N THR A 72 -3.43 3.89 -11.29
CA THR A 72 -3.70 5.01 -10.37
C THR A 72 -3.74 4.59 -8.90
N ALA A 73 -3.01 3.54 -8.49
CA ALA A 73 -3.05 3.06 -7.11
C ALA A 73 -2.49 4.09 -6.12
N ILE A 74 -1.45 4.82 -6.51
CA ILE A 74 -0.86 5.89 -5.71
C ILE A 74 -1.83 7.07 -5.62
N GLU A 75 -2.38 7.52 -6.75
CA GLU A 75 -3.35 8.61 -6.86
C GLU A 75 -4.61 8.33 -6.02
N ARG A 76 -5.14 7.10 -6.09
CA ARG A 76 -6.30 6.64 -5.29
C ARG A 76 -5.97 6.32 -3.83
N HIS A 77 -4.72 6.59 -3.41
CA HIS A 77 -4.24 6.40 -2.05
C HIS A 77 -4.41 4.98 -1.50
N ALA A 78 -4.23 3.93 -2.32
CA ALA A 78 -4.37 2.54 -1.89
C ALA A 78 -3.47 2.20 -0.69
N TYR A 79 -2.30 2.84 -0.59
CA TYR A 79 -1.38 2.70 0.55
C TYR A 79 -1.97 3.12 1.91
N LYS A 80 -3.06 3.91 1.95
CA LYS A 80 -3.75 4.24 3.22
C LYS A 80 -4.40 3.00 3.85
N CYS A 81 -4.80 2.01 3.05
CA CYS A 81 -5.35 0.74 3.55
C CYS A 81 -4.35 -0.04 4.40
N CYS A 82 -3.05 0.17 4.21
CA CYS A 82 -2.01 -0.42 5.05
C CYS A 82 -2.15 -0.03 6.52
N GLY A 83 -2.86 1.06 6.86
CA GLY A 83 -3.19 1.42 8.25
C GLY A 83 -4.09 0.41 8.97
N LEU A 84 -4.75 -0.49 8.25
CA LEU A 84 -5.56 -1.58 8.82
C LEU A 84 -4.71 -2.72 9.37
N LEU A 85 -3.44 -2.81 8.97
CA LEU A 85 -2.56 -3.90 9.38
C LEU A 85 -1.97 -3.64 10.78
N HIS A 86 -1.89 -4.69 11.60
CA HIS A 86 -1.57 -4.57 13.02
C HIS A 86 -0.09 -4.22 13.29
N SER A 87 0.87 -4.90 12.65
CA SER A 87 2.29 -4.71 12.94
C SER A 87 2.92 -3.56 12.15
N SER A 88 3.77 -2.76 12.81
CA SER A 88 4.47 -1.63 12.20
C SER A 88 5.31 -2.04 10.99
N ARG A 89 5.96 -3.21 11.06
CA ARG A 89 6.73 -3.80 9.95
C ARG A 89 5.85 -4.10 8.75
N CYS A 90 4.72 -4.75 8.97
CA CYS A 90 3.73 -5.08 7.93
C CYS A 90 3.15 -3.81 7.28
N ARG A 91 2.73 -2.83 8.10
CA ARG A 91 2.25 -1.53 7.62
C ARG A 91 3.28 -0.83 6.72
N ARG A 92 4.54 -0.82 7.15
CA ARG A 92 5.64 -0.21 6.39
C ARG A 92 5.88 -0.93 5.07
N SER A 93 5.96 -2.25 5.09
CA SER A 93 6.15 -3.06 3.87
C SER A 93 5.02 -2.84 2.88
N CYS A 94 3.77 -2.95 3.33
CA CYS A 94 2.58 -2.65 2.53
C CYS A 94 2.65 -1.24 1.94
N SER A 95 2.90 -0.23 2.78
CA SER A 95 2.94 1.15 2.33
C SER A 95 4.06 1.39 1.32
N PHE A 96 5.17 0.63 1.39
CA PHE A 96 6.26 0.74 0.44
C PHE A 96 5.87 0.14 -0.91
N THR A 97 5.25 -1.05 -0.92
CA THR A 97 4.75 -1.69 -2.14
C THR A 97 3.73 -0.81 -2.87
N PHE A 98 2.71 -0.31 -2.17
CA PHE A 98 1.66 0.51 -2.80
C PHE A 98 2.10 1.93 -3.16
N ARG A 99 3.23 2.41 -2.64
CA ARG A 99 3.79 3.74 -3.00
C ARG A 99 4.92 3.65 -4.01
N ALA A 100 5.23 2.46 -4.51
CA ALA A 100 6.33 2.27 -5.43
C ALA A 100 5.90 2.38 -6.88
N PRO A 101 6.14 3.53 -7.56
CA PRO A 101 5.65 3.73 -8.93
C PRO A 101 6.34 2.80 -9.94
N GLY A 102 7.55 2.33 -9.64
CA GLY A 102 8.29 1.39 -10.48
C GLY A 102 7.84 -0.06 -10.37
N GLU A 103 7.00 -0.41 -9.40
CA GLU A 103 6.44 -1.77 -9.28
C GLU A 103 5.24 -1.92 -10.21
N SER A 104 5.11 -3.07 -10.87
CA SER A 104 3.96 -3.33 -11.74
C SER A 104 2.68 -3.58 -10.92
N PRO A 105 1.49 -3.41 -11.50
CA PRO A 105 0.22 -3.72 -10.84
C PRO A 105 0.16 -5.17 -10.33
N GLU A 106 0.71 -6.12 -11.08
CA GLU A 106 0.77 -7.54 -10.72
C GLU A 106 1.58 -7.75 -9.45
N VAL A 107 2.77 -7.14 -9.34
CA VAL A 107 3.60 -7.20 -8.13
C VAL A 107 2.89 -6.57 -6.94
N ARG A 108 2.20 -5.43 -7.14
CA ARG A 108 1.42 -4.80 -6.06
C ARG A 108 0.24 -5.67 -5.61
N ASN A 109 -0.46 -6.29 -6.56
CA ASN A 109 -1.61 -7.16 -6.29
C ASN A 109 -1.21 -8.47 -5.60
N GLN A 110 0.06 -8.88 -5.71
CA GLN A 110 0.61 -10.00 -4.95
C GLN A 110 0.89 -9.68 -3.48
N PHE A 111 0.80 -8.41 -3.05
CA PHE A 111 0.92 -8.10 -1.64
C PHE A 111 -0.21 -8.78 -0.86
N SER A 112 0.14 -9.84 -0.15
CA SER A 112 -0.73 -10.51 0.80
C SER A 112 -0.20 -10.29 2.21
N PRO A 113 -1.04 -9.80 3.15
CA PRO A 113 -0.67 -9.75 4.54
C PRO A 113 -0.22 -11.10 5.10
N ALA A 114 -0.79 -12.22 4.63
CA ALA A 114 -0.44 -13.56 5.08
C ALA A 114 1.04 -13.94 4.79
N GLY A 115 1.63 -13.39 3.72
CA GLY A 115 3.04 -13.66 3.37
C GLY A 115 4.04 -12.67 3.99
N SER A 116 3.58 -11.52 4.49
CA SER A 116 4.42 -10.39 4.92
C SER A 116 4.25 -10.00 6.38
N CYS A 117 3.25 -10.54 7.04
CA CYS A 117 2.79 -10.12 8.37
C CYS A 117 2.61 -11.36 9.24
N ARG A 118 2.84 -11.22 10.55
CA ARG A 118 2.43 -12.24 11.51
C ARG A 118 0.92 -12.41 11.42
N ASP A 119 0.43 -13.64 11.53
CA ASP A 119 -1.01 -13.87 11.57
C ASP A 119 -1.61 -13.16 12.80
N PRO A 120 -2.59 -12.25 12.64
CA PRO A 120 -3.26 -11.63 13.77
C PRO A 120 -3.95 -12.64 14.70
N GLU A 121 -4.29 -13.85 14.23
CA GLU A 121 -4.86 -14.92 15.05
C GLU A 121 -3.88 -15.43 16.13
N GLU A 122 -2.57 -15.31 15.88
CA GLU A 122 -1.49 -15.68 16.81
C GLU A 122 -1.15 -14.60 17.83
N LEU A 123 -1.85 -13.46 17.80
CA LEU A 123 -1.63 -12.40 18.79
C LEU A 123 -2.08 -12.86 20.18
N VAL A 124 -1.45 -12.25 21.18
CA VAL A 124 -1.88 -12.39 22.58
C VAL A 124 -3.36 -12.06 22.66
N ASP A 125 -4.09 -12.91 23.36
CA ASP A 125 -5.51 -12.72 23.60
C ASP A 125 -5.71 -11.55 24.58
N ASP A 126 -5.78 -10.35 24.02
CA ASP A 126 -6.07 -9.11 24.73
C ASP A 126 -7.32 -8.46 24.14
N CYS A 127 -7.78 -7.42 24.83
CA CYS A 127 -8.96 -6.66 24.46
C CYS A 127 -8.94 -6.11 23.01
N ARG A 128 -7.81 -6.10 22.29
CA ARG A 128 -7.69 -5.59 20.91
C ARG A 128 -7.66 -6.69 19.86
N LYS A 129 -7.52 -7.97 20.23
CA LYS A 129 -7.29 -9.05 19.28
C LYS A 129 -8.36 -9.09 18.19
N ASP A 130 -9.63 -9.15 18.57
CA ASP A 130 -10.76 -9.23 17.63
C ASP A 130 -10.83 -8.04 16.69
N SER A 131 -10.57 -6.83 17.21
CA SER A 131 -10.45 -5.61 16.43
C SER A 131 -9.36 -5.70 15.36
N LEU A 132 -8.18 -6.16 15.76
CA LEU A 132 -7.02 -6.25 14.89
C LEU A 132 -7.24 -7.31 13.81
N VAL A 133 -7.86 -8.45 14.15
CA VAL A 133 -8.26 -9.48 13.21
C VAL A 133 -9.28 -8.94 12.21
N ALA A 134 -10.35 -8.27 12.67
CA ALA A 134 -11.38 -7.72 11.80
C ALA A 134 -10.82 -6.65 10.84
N ARG A 135 -9.99 -5.74 11.34
CA ARG A 135 -9.28 -4.75 10.50
C ARG A 135 -8.36 -5.42 9.48
N HIS A 136 -7.61 -6.44 9.90
CA HIS A 136 -6.71 -7.17 9.02
C HIS A 136 -7.46 -7.85 7.88
N ARG A 137 -8.59 -8.51 8.17
CA ARG A 137 -9.48 -9.10 7.15
C ARG A 137 -10.07 -8.04 6.21
N CYS A 138 -10.35 -6.84 6.71
CA CYS A 138 -10.85 -5.73 5.91
C CYS A 138 -9.82 -5.12 4.93
N PHE A 139 -8.52 -5.42 5.07
CA PHE A 139 -7.48 -4.84 4.23
C PHE A 139 -7.75 -4.97 2.73
N GLY A 140 -8.06 -6.19 2.26
CA GLY A 140 -8.33 -6.44 0.84
C GLY A 140 -9.53 -5.67 0.31
N HIS A 141 -10.59 -5.58 1.13
CA HIS A 141 -11.79 -4.82 0.79
C HIS A 141 -11.51 -3.32 0.68
N CYS A 142 -10.72 -2.75 1.60
CA CYS A 142 -10.28 -1.36 1.51
C CYS A 142 -9.53 -1.07 0.21
N VAL A 143 -8.57 -1.94 -0.16
CA VAL A 143 -7.81 -1.78 -1.40
C VAL A 143 -8.74 -1.82 -2.61
N GLN A 144 -9.65 -2.80 -2.67
CA GLN A 144 -10.63 -2.92 -3.74
C GLN A 144 -11.51 -1.67 -3.87
N LEU A 145 -12.08 -1.18 -2.76
CA LEU A 145 -12.92 0.03 -2.78
C LEU A 145 -12.14 1.25 -3.25
N ARG A 146 -10.93 1.47 -2.74
CA ARG A 146 -10.09 2.59 -3.20
C ARG A 146 -9.76 2.49 -4.68
N LEU A 147 -9.42 1.31 -5.19
CA LEU A 147 -9.07 1.13 -6.60
C LEU A 147 -10.28 1.19 -7.54
N SER A 148 -11.50 0.98 -7.03
CA SER A 148 -12.73 1.02 -7.82
C SER A 148 -13.40 2.41 -7.81
N ASN A 149 -13.05 3.27 -6.86
CA ASN A 149 -13.65 4.60 -6.69
C ASN A 149 -12.68 5.74 -7.07
N PRO A 150 -13.19 6.95 -7.35
CA PRO A 150 -12.36 8.12 -7.69
C PRO A 150 -11.32 8.47 -6.60
N PRO A 151 -10.26 9.24 -6.93
CA PRO A 151 -9.16 9.54 -6.00
C PRO A 151 -9.56 10.23 -4.68
N ASP A 152 -10.63 11.01 -4.69
CA ASP A 152 -11.20 11.72 -3.54
C ASP A 152 -12.04 10.82 -2.62
N PHE A 153 -12.24 9.55 -2.98
CA PHE A 153 -12.96 8.58 -2.15
C PHE A 153 -12.35 8.44 -0.75
N HIS A 154 -13.21 8.67 0.25
CA HIS A 154 -12.89 8.52 1.65
C HIS A 154 -13.31 7.13 2.15
N PHE A 155 -12.33 6.29 2.48
CA PHE A 155 -12.57 5.02 3.15
C PHE A 155 -12.65 5.24 4.66
N ASP A 156 -13.81 4.93 5.25
CA ASP A 156 -14.04 4.84 6.70
C ASP A 156 -14.19 3.36 7.12
N PRO A 157 -13.28 2.81 7.95
CA PRO A 157 -13.38 1.44 8.44
C PRO A 157 -14.72 1.10 9.13
N LEU A 158 -15.34 2.04 9.84
CA LEU A 158 -16.61 1.77 10.55
C LEU A 158 -17.80 1.62 9.58
N GLN A 159 -17.74 2.29 8.43
CA GLN A 159 -18.81 2.23 7.43
C GLN A 159 -18.56 1.12 6.39
N HIS A 160 -17.30 0.81 6.13
CA HIS A 160 -16.91 -0.03 4.98
C HIS A 160 -16.34 -1.40 5.37
N CYS A 161 -16.03 -1.65 6.64
CA CYS A 161 -15.58 -2.98 7.09
C CYS A 161 -16.74 -3.75 7.75
N PRO A 162 -17.22 -4.85 7.17
CA PRO A 162 -18.21 -5.70 7.83
C PRO A 162 -17.69 -6.21 9.18
N GLY A 163 -18.49 -6.07 10.23
CA GLY A 163 -18.16 -6.55 11.57
C GLY A 163 -17.18 -5.65 12.35
N LEU A 164 -16.84 -4.46 11.84
CA LEU A 164 -16.18 -3.43 12.63
C LEU A 164 -17.25 -2.52 13.25
N ASP A 165 -17.26 -2.40 14.57
CA ASP A 165 -18.11 -1.47 15.30
C ASP A 165 -17.25 -0.54 16.20
N PRO A 166 -17.80 0.56 16.72
CA PRO A 166 -17.03 1.47 17.57
C PRO A 166 -16.47 0.82 18.85
N ALA A 167 -17.15 -0.18 19.40
CA ALA A 167 -16.73 -0.90 20.60
C ALA A 167 -15.52 -1.81 20.32
N THR A 168 -15.43 -2.33 19.10
CA THR A 168 -14.33 -3.18 18.62
C THR A 168 -13.17 -2.32 18.12
N VAL A 169 -13.35 -1.11 17.56
CA VAL A 169 -12.21 -0.26 17.10
C VAL A 169 -11.24 0.11 18.22
N ASN A 170 -11.75 0.27 19.45
CA ASN A 170 -10.96 0.42 20.67
C ASN A 170 -11.34 -0.69 21.64
N GLY A 171 -10.99 -1.94 21.33
CA GLY A 171 -11.45 -3.06 22.15
C GLY A 171 -11.02 -3.02 23.62
N CYS A 172 -10.06 -2.17 24.02
CA CYS A 172 -9.70 -1.90 25.42
C CYS A 172 -10.48 -0.74 26.08
N VAL A 173 -11.39 -0.10 25.36
CA VAL A 173 -12.32 0.90 25.89
C VAL A 173 -13.69 0.25 25.96
N GLY A 174 -13.93 -0.47 27.06
CA GLY A 174 -15.26 -1.01 27.36
C GLY A 174 -16.21 0.06 27.93
N PRO A 175 -17.52 -0.22 27.99
CA PRO A 175 -18.52 0.66 28.61
C PRO A 175 -18.23 1.02 30.08
N ALA A 176 -17.39 0.26 30.78
CA ALA A 176 -16.96 0.55 32.14
C ALA A 176 -16.15 1.86 32.27
N ASN A 177 -15.42 2.29 31.22
CA ASN A 177 -14.69 3.57 31.23
C ASN A 177 -15.55 4.76 30.80
N LEU A 178 -16.76 4.54 30.29
CA LEU A 178 -17.73 5.60 29.99
C LEU A 178 -18.63 5.94 31.20
N LEU A 179 -18.74 5.03 32.18
CA LEU A 179 -19.50 5.23 33.42
C LEU A 179 -18.68 5.90 34.54
N GLY A 180 -17.36 6.04 34.39
CA GLY A 180 -16.47 6.69 35.36
C GLY A 180 -16.21 8.19 35.11
N ALA A 181 -16.78 8.77 34.05
CA ALA A 181 -16.64 10.19 33.71
C ALA A 181 -17.85 11.05 34.14
N PHE A 182 -18.80 10.46 34.87
CA PHE A 182 -19.99 11.12 35.41
C PHE A 182 -20.18 10.81 36.92
N TYR A 183 -19.12 10.98 37.71
CA TYR A 183 -19.21 11.21 39.16
C TYR A 183 -18.14 12.21 39.59
#